data_AF-A0A453MGM1-F1
#
_entry.id   AF-A0A453MGM1-F1
#
_cell.length_a   1.000
_cell.length_b   1.000
_cell.length_c   1.000
_cell.angle_alpha   90.00
_cell.angle_beta   90.00
_cell.angle_gamma   90.00
#
_symmetry.space_group_name_H-M   'P 1'
#
loop_
_entity.id
_entity.type
_entity.pdbx_description
1 polymer ?
#
loop_
_entity_poly.entity_id
_entity_poly.type
_entity_poly.pdbx_seq_one_letter_code
_entity_poly.pdbx_strand_id
1 'polypeptide(L)'
;MDAMRKQLDVLMGANRNGDVREVNRKYFDRDVCRLFLAGLCPHDLFQLTKMDLGPCPKVHSLQLRKDYEEVKAKGTENFDRELEDMIDRLIVECERKIQRALKRLADEDAKAAIAISVSEVTQSEEVAQLSKEIKEKMKEADIFDFEGKTDDKIKTMELVEELRSKRADLQGYPLA
;
A
#
# COMPACT_ATOMS: atom_id res chain seq x y z
N MET A 1 20.24 -25.07 8.18
CA MET A 1 20.31 -24.94 9.66
C MET A 1 19.70 -23.62 10.15
N ASP A 2 19.86 -22.47 9.48
CA ASP A 2 19.30 -21.17 9.95
C ASP A 2 17.79 -20.96 9.80
N ALA A 3 17.15 -21.58 8.81
CA ALA A 3 15.70 -21.43 8.61
C ALA A 3 14.88 -21.99 9.79
N MET A 4 15.31 -23.13 10.32
CA MET A 4 14.70 -23.75 11.50
C MET A 4 14.91 -22.92 12.76
N ARG A 5 16.08 -22.25 12.89
CA ARG A 5 16.38 -21.33 13.99
C ARG A 5 15.45 -20.12 13.96
N LYS A 6 15.30 -19.48 12.79
CA LYS A 6 14.36 -18.36 12.59
C LYS A 6 12.90 -18.73 12.91
N GLN A 7 12.43 -19.89 12.48
CA GLN A 7 11.07 -20.33 12.78
C GLN A 7 10.86 -20.55 14.29
N LEU A 8 11.86 -21.14 14.97
CA LEU A 8 11.81 -21.34 16.42
C LEU A 8 11.91 -20.02 17.19
N ASP A 9 12.65 -19.03 16.70
CA ASP A 9 12.76 -17.70 17.30
C ASP A 9 11.45 -16.89 17.18
N VAL A 10 10.68 -17.11 16.12
CA VAL A 10 9.31 -16.56 15.95
C VAL A 10 8.32 -17.24 16.90
N LEU A 11 8.45 -18.57 17.09
CA LEU A 11 7.49 -19.35 17.86
C LEU A 11 7.71 -19.32 19.38
N MET A 12 8.98 -19.27 19.81
CA MET A 12 9.41 -19.41 21.21
C MET A 12 10.21 -18.18 21.70
N GLY A 13 10.38 -17.17 20.86
CA GLY A 13 11.25 -16.02 21.10
C GLY A 13 12.72 -16.34 20.81
N ALA A 14 13.45 -15.35 20.29
CA ALA A 14 14.88 -15.43 19.98
C ALA A 14 15.79 -15.80 21.17
N ASN A 15 15.24 -15.88 22.38
CA ASN A 15 15.96 -16.14 23.64
C ASN A 15 15.91 -17.61 24.10
N ARG A 16 15.47 -18.54 23.24
CA ARG A 16 15.36 -19.98 23.55
C ARG A 16 16.70 -20.66 23.88
N ASN A 17 17.80 -20.22 23.25
CA ASN A 17 19.05 -20.98 23.27
C ASN A 17 19.96 -20.69 24.47
N GLY A 18 19.55 -19.87 25.44
CA GLY A 18 20.43 -19.51 26.58
C GLY A 18 21.67 -18.69 26.19
N ASP A 19 21.90 -18.41 24.89
CA ASP A 19 22.91 -17.48 24.35
C ASP A 19 22.53 -16.00 24.57
N VAL A 20 21.71 -15.73 25.58
CA VAL A 20 21.48 -14.36 26.02
C VAL A 20 22.78 -13.96 26.70
N ARG A 21 23.66 -13.25 25.98
CA ARG A 21 24.38 -12.14 26.61
C ARG A 21 23.27 -11.37 27.30
N GLU A 22 23.15 -11.54 28.63
CA GLU A 22 22.23 -10.80 29.46
C GLU A 22 22.15 -9.42 28.86
N VAL A 23 20.96 -9.05 28.38
CA VAL A 23 20.74 -7.70 27.90
C VAL A 23 20.82 -6.87 29.17
N ASN A 24 22.05 -6.49 29.55
CA ASN A 24 22.40 -5.60 30.65
C ASN A 24 22.01 -4.17 30.25
N ARG A 25 20.84 -4.04 29.63
CA ARG A 25 20.24 -2.80 29.17
C ARG A 25 18.88 -2.71 29.83
N LYS A 26 18.52 -1.52 30.24
CA LYS A 26 17.23 -1.24 30.87
C LYS A 26 16.28 -0.71 29.81
N TYR A 27 14.97 -0.84 30.05
CA TYR A 27 13.95 -0.42 29.08
C TYR A 27 14.02 1.08 28.74
N PHE A 28 14.60 1.91 29.62
CA PHE A 28 14.79 3.34 29.44
C PHE A 28 16.06 3.74 28.68
N ASP A 29 16.89 2.77 28.26
CA ASP A 29 18.09 3.06 27.48
C ASP A 29 17.73 3.62 26.09
N ARG A 30 18.51 4.59 25.61
CA ARG A 30 18.27 5.29 24.34
C ARG A 30 18.34 4.37 23.12
N ASP A 31 19.11 3.29 23.24
CA ASP A 31 19.30 2.29 22.20
C ASP A 31 18.09 1.35 22.06
N VAL A 32 17.17 1.34 23.04
CA VAL A 32 15.99 0.47 23.03
C VAL A 32 14.84 1.18 22.30
N CYS A 33 14.12 0.43 21.46
CA CYS A 33 13.02 0.98 20.69
C CYS A 33 11.77 1.19 21.55
N ARG A 34 11.53 2.42 21.99
CA ARG A 34 10.32 2.79 22.74
C ARG A 34 9.03 2.43 22.02
N LEU A 35 8.98 2.58 20.70
CA LEU A 35 7.83 2.23 19.89
C LEU A 35 7.53 0.73 19.94
N PHE A 36 8.58 -0.10 19.87
CA PHE A 36 8.44 -1.55 20.05
C PHE A 36 7.97 -1.92 21.46
N LEU A 37 8.48 -1.24 22.50
CA LEU A 37 8.03 -1.42 23.89
C LEU A 37 6.56 -1.03 24.05
N ALA A 38 6.12 0.07 23.43
CA ALA A 38 4.73 0.54 23.45
C ALA A 38 3.77 -0.40 22.70
N GLY A 39 4.30 -1.24 21.80
CA GLY A 39 3.56 -2.34 21.20
C GLY A 39 3.80 -2.52 19.71
N LEU A 40 4.25 -1.47 19.01
CA LEU A 40 4.37 -1.44 17.56
C LEU A 40 5.57 -0.62 17.09
N CYS A 41 6.47 -1.24 16.32
CA CYS A 41 7.52 -0.54 15.59
C CYS A 41 7.22 -0.50 14.08
N PRO A 42 7.24 0.66 13.41
CA PRO A 42 7.02 0.77 11.96
C PRO A 42 8.04 0.00 11.12
N HIS A 43 9.29 -0.05 11.59
CA HIS A 43 10.36 -0.79 10.94
C HIS A 43 10.07 -2.29 10.89
N ASP A 44 9.38 -2.84 11.88
CA ASP A 44 8.97 -4.25 11.87
C ASP A 44 7.66 -4.44 11.09
N LEU A 45 6.72 -3.49 11.21
CA LEU A 45 5.43 -3.57 10.53
C LEU A 45 5.55 -3.52 9.01
N PHE A 46 6.44 -2.67 8.47
CA PHE A 46 6.57 -2.44 7.03
C PHE A 46 7.67 -3.27 6.37
N GLN A 47 8.33 -4.17 7.10
CA GLN A 47 9.30 -5.10 6.51
C GLN A 47 8.66 -5.86 5.33
N LEU A 48 9.39 -5.93 4.21
CA LEU A 48 8.95 -6.61 2.98
C LEU A 48 7.74 -5.98 2.27
N THR A 49 7.37 -4.75 2.64
CA THR A 49 6.31 -4.01 1.94
C THR A 49 6.90 -2.94 1.01
N LYS A 50 6.07 -2.34 0.14
CA LYS A 50 6.48 -1.17 -0.66
C LYS A 50 6.85 0.06 0.18
N MET A 51 6.60 0.02 1.49
CA MET A 51 6.85 1.06 2.47
C MET A 51 8.03 0.71 3.41
N ASP A 52 8.84 -0.29 3.06
CA ASP A 52 9.91 -0.79 3.92
C ASP A 52 10.90 0.32 4.33
N LEU A 53 11.04 0.51 5.64
CA LEU A 53 11.93 1.49 6.26
C LEU A 53 13.31 0.89 6.58
N GLY A 54 13.52 -0.39 6.25
CA GLY A 54 14.68 -1.17 6.64
C GLY A 54 14.64 -1.61 8.11
N PRO A 55 15.66 -2.38 8.54
CA PRO A 55 15.75 -2.89 9.90
C PRO A 55 15.79 -1.74 10.91
N CYS A 56 15.14 -1.92 12.07
CA CYS A 56 15.13 -0.89 13.10
C CYS A 56 16.56 -0.62 13.59
N PRO A 57 17.00 0.64 13.71
CA PRO A 57 18.31 0.98 14.27
C PRO A 57 18.38 0.75 15.79
N LYS A 58 17.24 0.50 16.44
CA LYS A 58 17.10 0.31 17.88
C LYS A 58 16.87 -1.15 18.24
N VAL A 59 17.19 -1.52 19.47
CA VAL A 59 17.06 -2.88 19.98
C VAL A 59 15.58 -3.20 20.24
N HIS A 60 15.11 -4.29 19.63
CA HIS A 60 13.80 -4.91 19.90
C HIS A 60 14.03 -6.14 20.77
N SER A 61 13.59 -6.08 22.03
CA SER A 61 13.68 -7.22 22.96
C SER A 61 12.33 -7.45 23.63
N LEU A 62 11.84 -8.68 23.52
CA LEU A 62 10.58 -9.09 24.15
C LEU A 62 10.68 -9.10 25.68
N GLN A 63 11.87 -9.30 26.24
CA GLN A 63 12.09 -9.21 27.69
C GLN A 63 11.86 -7.78 28.18
N LEU A 64 12.52 -6.80 27.54
CA LEU A 64 12.38 -5.38 27.89
C LEU A 64 10.94 -4.88 27.69
N ARG A 65 10.22 -5.43 26.71
CA ARG A 65 8.81 -5.12 26.50
C ARG A 65 7.95 -5.59 27.66
N LYS A 66 8.16 -6.81 28.16
CA LYS A 66 7.45 -7.31 29.36
C LYS A 66 7.76 -6.45 30.59
N ASP A 67 9.03 -6.12 30.80
CA ASP A 67 9.45 -5.25 31.91
C ASP A 67 8.76 -3.88 31.83
N TYR A 68 8.68 -3.31 30.63
CA TYR A 68 7.97 -2.06 30.39
C TYR A 68 6.46 -2.19 30.59
N GLU A 69 5.82 -3.28 30.14
CA GLU A 69 4.38 -3.52 30.34
C GLU A 69 4.03 -3.57 31.85
N GLU A 70 4.89 -4.16 32.69
CA GLU A 70 4.72 -4.14 34.15
C GLU A 70 4.85 -2.74 34.76
N VAL A 71 5.77 -1.92 34.26
CA VAL A 71 5.96 -0.52 34.69
C VAL A 71 4.80 0.35 34.22
N LYS A 72 4.34 0.13 32.98
CA LYS A 72 3.17 0.80 32.40
C LYS A 72 1.90 0.50 33.20
N ALA A 73 1.72 -0.74 33.65
CA ALA A 73 0.60 -1.13 34.50
C ALA A 73 0.59 -0.40 35.86
N LYS A 74 1.76 0.01 36.36
CA LYS A 74 1.91 0.83 37.58
C LYS A 74 1.68 2.32 37.32
N GLY A 75 1.53 2.75 36.06
CA GLY A 75 1.26 4.13 35.67
C GLY A 75 2.45 5.09 35.77
N THR A 76 3.66 4.58 36.00
CA THR A 76 4.86 5.41 36.18
C THR A 76 5.45 5.92 34.87
N GLU A 77 5.33 5.18 33.78
CA GLU A 77 5.82 5.58 32.45
C GLU A 77 4.81 5.23 31.36
N ASN A 78 4.72 6.09 30.35
CA ASN A 78 3.82 5.90 29.21
C ASN A 78 4.43 6.41 27.90
N PHE A 79 4.87 5.48 27.06
CA PHE A 79 5.35 5.69 25.69
C PHE A 79 4.23 5.65 24.65
N ASP A 80 2.97 5.45 25.04
CA ASP A 80 1.85 5.40 24.08
C ASP A 80 1.66 6.71 23.33
N ARG A 81 1.93 7.85 23.98
CA ARG A 81 1.88 9.16 23.30
C ARG A 81 2.92 9.27 22.17
N GLU A 82 4.15 8.78 22.39
CA GLU A 82 5.16 8.75 21.33
C GLU A 82 4.75 7.82 20.18
N LEU A 83 4.03 6.74 20.50
CA LEU A 83 3.47 5.81 19.52
C LEU A 83 2.34 6.46 18.71
N GLU A 84 1.39 7.13 19.37
CA GLU A 84 0.30 7.89 18.72
C GLU A 84 0.85 8.96 17.77
N ASP A 85 1.77 9.81 18.24
CA ASP A 85 2.42 10.85 17.41
C ASP A 85 3.15 10.28 16.19
N MET A 86 3.66 9.06 16.31
CA MET A 86 4.32 8.37 15.21
C MET A 86 3.29 7.80 14.22
N ILE A 87 2.19 7.22 14.71
CA ILE A 87 1.09 6.71 13.88
C ILE A 87 0.46 7.84 13.07
N ASP A 88 0.19 8.99 13.69
CA ASP A 88 -0.38 10.16 12.99
C ASP A 88 0.51 10.64 11.85
N ARG A 89 1.84 10.67 12.07
CA ARG A 89 2.80 10.98 11.01
C ARG A 89 2.75 9.98 9.86
N LEU A 90 2.65 8.69 10.16
CA LEU A 90 2.54 7.65 9.13
C LEU A 90 1.23 7.77 8.34
N ILE A 91 0.12 8.11 8.99
CA ILE A 91 -1.17 8.34 8.32
C ILE A 91 -1.02 9.45 7.30
N VAL A 92 -0.46 10.61 7.70
CA VAL A 92 -0.26 11.75 6.79
C VAL A 92 0.67 11.39 5.61
N GLU A 93 1.72 10.59 5.84
CA GLU A 93 2.59 10.13 4.75
C GLU A 93 1.88 9.19 3.77
N CYS A 94 1.05 8.27 4.29
CA CYS A 94 0.22 7.37 3.50
C CYS A 94 -0.79 8.15 2.67
N GLU A 95 -1.50 9.12 3.27
CA GLU A 95 -2.43 9.99 2.56
C GLU A 95 -1.74 10.76 1.43
N ARG A 96 -0.56 11.34 1.68
CA ARG A 96 0.22 12.02 0.62
C ARG A 96 0.65 11.07 -0.50
N LYS A 97 0.92 9.80 -0.21
CA LYS A 97 1.24 8.80 -1.24
C LYS A 97 -0.01 8.43 -2.04
N ILE A 98 -1.15 8.24 -1.38
CA ILE A 98 -2.44 7.99 -2.03
C ILE A 98 -2.81 9.16 -2.95
N GLN A 99 -2.76 10.40 -2.47
CA GLN A 99 -3.08 11.58 -3.26
C GLN A 99 -2.18 11.72 -4.50
N ARG A 100 -0.89 11.41 -4.37
CA ARG A 100 0.05 11.40 -5.52
C ARG A 100 -0.28 10.29 -6.51
N ALA A 101 -0.67 9.10 -6.04
CA ALA A 101 -1.08 8.01 -6.92
C ALA A 101 -2.39 8.35 -7.66
N LEU A 102 -3.39 8.87 -6.95
CA LEU A 102 -4.66 9.32 -7.54
C LEU A 102 -4.45 10.43 -8.58
N LYS A 103 -3.57 11.41 -8.29
CA LYS A 103 -3.26 12.46 -9.26
C LYS A 103 -2.57 11.90 -10.51
N ARG A 104 -1.63 10.98 -10.37
CA ARG A 104 -0.99 10.31 -11.52
C ARG A 104 -2.01 9.56 -12.37
N LEU A 105 -2.93 8.85 -11.74
CA LEU A 105 -4.01 8.15 -12.44
C LEU A 105 -4.88 9.15 -13.21
N ALA A 106 -5.29 10.26 -12.57
CA ALA A 106 -6.09 11.29 -13.23
C ALA A 106 -5.34 11.98 -14.39
N ASP A 107 -4.04 12.21 -14.24
CA ASP A 107 -3.20 12.78 -15.30
C ASP A 107 -3.01 11.80 -16.47
N GLU A 108 -2.91 10.49 -16.19
CA GLU A 108 -2.88 9.43 -17.22
C GLU A 108 -4.22 9.34 -17.96
N ASP A 109 -5.34 9.37 -17.24
CA ASP A 109 -6.69 9.43 -17.82
C ASP A 109 -6.90 10.69 -18.66
N ALA A 110 -6.42 11.84 -18.17
CA ALA A 110 -6.48 13.10 -18.90
C ALA A 110 -5.60 13.06 -20.16
N LYS A 111 -4.40 12.49 -20.10
CA LYS A 111 -3.54 12.29 -21.29
C LYS A 111 -4.18 11.34 -22.29
N ALA A 112 -4.80 10.25 -21.84
CA ALA A 112 -5.54 9.35 -22.71
C ALA A 112 -6.74 10.07 -23.35
N ALA A 113 -7.47 10.88 -22.58
CA ALA A 113 -8.56 11.70 -23.09
C ALA A 113 -8.08 12.79 -24.08
N ILE A 114 -6.92 13.42 -23.84
CA ILE A 114 -6.33 14.41 -24.75
C ILE A 114 -5.80 13.74 -26.01
N ALA A 115 -5.17 12.57 -25.92
CA ALA A 115 -4.76 11.81 -27.10
C ALA A 115 -5.98 11.43 -27.96
N ILE A 116 -7.11 11.11 -27.32
CA ILE A 116 -8.40 10.94 -27.99
C ILE A 116 -8.89 12.27 -28.57
N SER A 117 -8.84 13.40 -27.85
CA SER A 117 -9.35 14.69 -28.35
C SER A 117 -8.47 15.35 -29.43
N VAL A 118 -7.17 15.10 -29.43
CA VAL A 118 -6.28 15.52 -30.53
C VAL A 118 -6.56 14.69 -31.78
N SER A 119 -7.01 13.45 -31.62
CA SER A 119 -7.60 12.68 -32.73
C SER A 119 -9.02 13.14 -33.10
N GLU A 120 -9.73 13.88 -32.23
CA GLU A 120 -11.09 14.41 -32.50
C GLU A 120 -11.13 15.57 -33.50
N VAL A 121 -10.01 16.25 -33.77
CA VAL A 121 -9.97 17.30 -34.82
C VAL A 121 -10.22 16.71 -36.23
N THR A 122 -10.29 15.37 -36.35
CA THR A 122 -10.70 14.64 -37.56
C THR A 122 -11.83 13.62 -37.32
N GLN A 123 -12.71 13.77 -36.32
CA GLN A 123 -13.73 12.75 -36.01
C GLN A 123 -15.18 13.23 -36.08
N SER A 124 -16.01 12.42 -36.73
CA SER A 124 -17.46 12.58 -36.81
C SER A 124 -18.13 12.41 -35.43
N GLU A 125 -19.36 12.93 -35.27
CA GLU A 125 -20.17 12.82 -34.04
C GLU A 125 -20.31 11.37 -33.52
N GLU A 126 -20.26 10.38 -34.42
CA GLU A 126 -20.35 8.95 -34.11
C GLU A 126 -19.16 8.46 -33.27
N VAL A 127 -17.96 8.96 -33.54
CA VAL A 127 -16.74 8.56 -32.82
C VAL A 127 -16.69 9.19 -31.42
N ALA A 128 -17.28 10.38 -31.27
CA ALA A 128 -17.46 11.04 -29.98
C ALA A 128 -18.48 10.28 -29.10
N GLN A 129 -19.55 9.73 -29.69
CA GLN A 129 -20.52 8.88 -28.99
C GLN A 129 -19.88 7.56 -28.52
N LEU A 130 -19.16 6.86 -29.41
CA LEU A 130 -18.43 5.64 -29.05
C LEU A 130 -17.40 5.88 -27.93
N SER A 131 -16.72 7.03 -27.94
CA SER A 131 -15.77 7.38 -26.88
C SER A 131 -16.45 7.64 -25.52
N LYS A 132 -17.70 8.07 -25.49
CA LYS A 132 -18.50 8.18 -24.25
C LYS A 132 -18.91 6.81 -23.74
N GLU A 133 -19.42 5.94 -24.61
CA GLU A 133 -19.82 4.57 -24.24
C GLU A 133 -18.64 3.74 -23.70
N ILE A 134 -17.46 3.87 -24.32
CA ILE A 134 -16.23 3.22 -23.82
C ILE A 134 -15.90 3.68 -22.39
N LYS A 135 -16.04 4.97 -22.08
CA LYS A 135 -15.76 5.51 -20.74
C LYS A 135 -16.76 4.99 -19.70
N GLU A 136 -18.03 4.87 -20.05
CA GLU A 136 -19.05 4.32 -19.15
C GLU A 136 -18.81 2.83 -18.87
N LYS A 137 -18.49 2.04 -19.91
CA LYS A 137 -18.19 0.62 -19.77
C LYS A 137 -16.90 0.34 -19.01
N MET A 138 -15.88 1.20 -19.13
CA MET A 138 -14.66 1.09 -18.32
C MET A 138 -14.96 1.32 -16.83
N LYS A 139 -15.80 2.30 -16.48
CA LYS A 139 -16.24 2.49 -15.08
C LYS A 139 -17.02 1.30 -14.54
N GLU A 140 -17.85 0.67 -15.38
CA GLU A 140 -18.58 -0.54 -15.00
C GLU A 140 -17.63 -1.71 -14.72
N ALA A 141 -16.57 -1.87 -15.53
CA ALA A 141 -15.52 -2.86 -15.30
C ALA A 141 -14.75 -2.61 -14.00
N ASP A 142 -14.44 -1.35 -13.66
CA ASP A 142 -13.80 -0.99 -12.40
C ASP A 142 -14.68 -1.37 -11.19
N ILE A 143 -16.00 -1.18 -11.28
CA ILE A 143 -16.95 -1.59 -10.23
C ILE A 143 -16.91 -3.11 -10.04
N PHE A 144 -16.92 -3.89 -11.13
CA PHE A 144 -16.83 -5.35 -11.04
C PHE A 144 -15.48 -5.83 -10.47
N ASP A 145 -14.40 -5.10 -10.71
CA ASP A 145 -13.11 -5.33 -10.07
C ASP A 145 -13.16 -5.12 -8.55
N PHE A 146 -13.80 -4.04 -8.10
CA PHE A 146 -13.97 -3.77 -6.67
C PHE A 146 -14.89 -4.78 -5.97
N GLU A 147 -15.88 -5.31 -6.68
CA GLU A 147 -16.81 -6.34 -6.18
C GLU A 147 -16.25 -7.77 -6.29
N GLY A 148 -15.10 -7.97 -6.94
CA GLY A 148 -14.46 -9.27 -7.12
C GLY A 148 -15.18 -10.19 -8.12
N LYS A 149 -16.05 -9.65 -8.98
CA LYS A 149 -16.79 -10.39 -10.01
C LYS A 149 -15.95 -10.51 -11.29
N THR A 150 -14.95 -11.39 -11.25
CA THR A 150 -13.97 -11.54 -12.33
C THR A 150 -14.57 -11.90 -13.68
N ASP A 151 -15.61 -12.74 -13.70
CA ASP A 151 -16.22 -13.20 -14.96
C ASP A 151 -16.98 -12.09 -15.69
N ASP A 152 -17.66 -11.21 -14.94
CA ASP A 152 -18.41 -10.09 -15.51
C ASP A 152 -17.47 -8.94 -15.90
N LYS A 153 -16.35 -8.78 -15.18
CA LYS A 153 -15.25 -7.89 -15.58
C LYS A 153 -14.65 -8.30 -16.93
N ILE A 154 -14.40 -9.60 -17.15
CA ILE A 154 -13.84 -10.07 -18.43
C ILE A 154 -14.80 -9.76 -19.58
N LYS A 155 -16.09 -10.06 -19.43
CA LYS A 155 -17.11 -9.75 -20.46
C LYS A 155 -17.22 -8.25 -20.75
N THR A 156 -17.18 -7.42 -19.71
CA THR A 156 -17.24 -5.95 -19.90
C THR A 156 -15.98 -5.41 -20.57
N MET A 157 -14.81 -5.98 -20.27
CA MET A 157 -13.56 -5.63 -20.95
C MET A 157 -13.54 -6.06 -22.42
N GLU A 158 -14.09 -7.24 -22.75
CA GLU A 158 -14.27 -7.68 -24.14
C GLU A 158 -15.14 -6.70 -24.94
N LEU A 159 -16.27 -6.26 -24.36
CA LEU A 159 -17.13 -5.24 -24.97
C LEU A 159 -16.41 -3.90 -25.16
N VAL A 160 -15.55 -3.50 -24.22
CA VAL A 160 -14.71 -2.30 -24.35
C VAL A 160 -13.71 -2.45 -25.52
N GLU A 161 -13.12 -3.63 -25.72
CA GLU A 161 -12.23 -3.90 -26.85
C GLU A 161 -12.98 -3.87 -28.19
N GLU A 162 -14.17 -4.45 -28.27
CA GLU A 162 -15.02 -4.37 -29.46
C GLU A 162 -15.38 -2.92 -29.83
N LEU A 163 -15.77 -2.12 -28.84
CA LEU A 163 -16.07 -0.69 -29.04
C LEU A 163 -14.82 0.09 -29.46
N ARG A 164 -13.64 -0.25 -28.92
CA ARG A 164 -12.35 0.33 -29.34
C ARG A 164 -12.00 -0.05 -30.78
N SER A 165 -12.28 -1.29 -31.21
CA SER A 165 -12.10 -1.75 -32.59
C SER A 165 -13.01 -0.98 -33.55
N LYS A 166 -14.32 -0.91 -33.27
CA LYS A 166 -15.29 -0.15 -34.07
C LYS A 166 -14.89 1.33 -34.18
N ARG A 167 -14.40 1.91 -33.09
CA ARG A 167 -13.89 3.28 -33.07
C ARG A 167 -12.65 3.44 -33.96
N ALA A 168 -11.73 2.49 -33.93
CA ALA A 168 -10.54 2.49 -34.77
C ALA A 168 -10.88 2.32 -36.26
N ASP A 169 -11.85 1.48 -36.59
CA ASP A 169 -12.32 1.27 -37.98
C ASP A 169 -12.93 2.55 -38.56
N LEU A 170 -13.72 3.29 -37.76
CA LEU A 170 -14.31 4.57 -38.15
C LEU A 170 -13.27 5.70 -38.28
N GLN A 171 -12.19 5.66 -37.48
CA GLN A 171 -11.06 6.58 -37.58
C GLN A 171 -10.08 6.21 -38.72
N GLY A 172 -10.08 4.95 -39.15
CA GLY A 172 -9.13 4.36 -40.08
C GLY A 172 -9.54 4.38 -41.55
N TYR A 173 -10.63 5.06 -41.93
CA TYR A 173 -11.00 5.29 -43.32
C TYR A 173 -10.43 6.64 -43.80
N PRO A 174 -9.19 6.71 -44.33
CA PRO A 174 -8.79 7.88 -45.10
C PRO A 174 -9.65 7.89 -46.37
N LEU A 175 -10.39 8.98 -46.56
CA LEU A 175 -11.01 9.32 -47.82
C LEU A 175 -9.97 9.20 -48.95
N ALA A 176 -10.36 8.54 -50.03
CA ALA A 176 -9.69 8.55 -51.32
C ALA A 176 -9.44 9.97 -51.83
#